data_AF-A0A3R6XH43-F1
#
_entry.id   AF-A0A3R6XH43-F1
#
_cell.length_a   1.000
_cell.length_b   1.000
_cell.length_c   1.000
_cell.angle_alpha   90.00
_cell.angle_beta   90.00
_cell.angle_gamma   90.00
#
_symmetry.space_group_name_H-M   'P 1'
#
loop_
_entity.id
_entity.type
_entity.pdbx_description
1 polymer ?
#
loop_
_entity_poly.entity_id
_entity_poly.type
_entity_poly.pdbx_seq_one_letter_code
_entity_poly.pdbx_strand_id
1 'polypeptide(L)'
;MKSTAFLTPMALIMAMMVQDASAHGRLLVPPHRGYMGKLPQYRGLVPTNFEDHGLNAGGIGQTKGGKHGICGDKFAGKRLHETGGKYGKFPQHREKVIGACYAPGSTMDLKVQITANHKGYFEFGLCKLNSLDDKETEDCF
;
A
#
# COMPACT_ATOMS: atom_id res chain seq x y z
N MET A 1 42.81 26.62 22.39
CA MET A 1 42.99 25.54 21.40
C MET A 1 42.38 24.23 21.90
N LYS A 2 41.04 24.08 21.92
CA LYS A 2 40.34 22.81 22.12
C LYS A 2 38.95 22.95 21.48
N SER A 3 38.36 21.84 21.06
CA SER A 3 37.00 21.73 20.51
C SER A 3 36.83 21.74 18.99
N THR A 4 37.62 20.94 18.26
CA THR A 4 37.23 20.47 16.91
C THR A 4 37.01 18.96 16.84
N ALA A 5 37.54 18.19 17.80
CA ALA A 5 37.50 16.72 17.78
C ALA A 5 36.14 16.08 18.12
N PHE A 6 35.23 16.81 18.77
CA PHE A 6 33.90 16.29 19.13
C PHE A 6 32.80 16.61 18.10
N LEU A 7 33.03 17.57 17.20
CA LEU A 7 32.04 17.98 16.21
C LEU A 7 31.96 17.02 15.01
N THR A 8 33.08 16.40 14.65
CA THR A 8 33.17 15.44 13.53
C THR A 8 32.44 14.11 13.75
N PRO A 9 32.55 13.41 14.90
CA PRO A 9 31.79 12.18 15.11
C PRO A 9 30.28 12.45 15.26
N MET A 10 29.90 13.59 15.84
CA MET A 10 28.49 14.00 15.97
C MET A 10 27.84 14.25 14.60
N ALA A 11 28.54 14.94 13.70
CA ALA A 11 28.08 15.17 12.33
C ALA A 11 27.97 13.86 11.52
N LEU A 12 28.89 12.91 11.74
CA LEU A 12 28.85 11.60 11.08
C LEU A 12 27.67 10.74 11.55
N ILE A 13 27.35 10.78 12.85
CA ILE A 13 26.17 10.08 13.43
C ILE A 13 24.86 10.71 12.90
N MET A 14 24.79 12.03 12.76
CA MET A 14 23.63 12.71 12.16
C MET A 14 23.47 12.42 10.67
N ALA A 15 24.56 12.27 9.91
CA ALA A 15 24.52 11.88 8.51
C ALA A 15 24.10 10.40 8.30
N MET A 16 24.33 9.54 9.30
CA MET A 16 23.86 8.14 9.29
C MET A 16 22.38 7.99 9.65
N MET A 17 21.72 9.06 10.12
CA MET A 17 20.26 9.15 10.17
C MET A 17 19.72 9.46 8.76
N VAL A 18 20.10 8.65 7.78
CA VAL A 18 19.44 8.63 6.47
C VAL A 18 17.97 8.36 6.77
N GLN A 19 17.13 9.37 6.53
CA GLN A 19 15.71 9.27 6.79
C GLN A 19 15.15 8.11 5.97
N ASP A 20 14.71 7.07 6.66
CA ASP A 20 13.92 6.01 6.05
C ASP A 20 12.70 6.65 5.39
N ALA A 21 12.70 6.68 4.06
CA ALA A 21 11.56 7.14 3.29
C ALA A 21 10.49 6.04 3.34
N SER A 22 9.72 6.00 4.42
CA SER A 22 8.48 5.25 4.47
C SER A 22 7.41 6.08 3.78
N ALA A 23 7.15 5.80 2.50
CA ALA A 23 6.06 6.43 1.78
C ALA A 23 4.74 6.11 2.47
N HIS A 24 3.98 7.16 2.82
CA HIS A 24 2.64 6.99 3.38
C HIS A 24 1.59 7.67 2.53
N GLY A 25 0.63 6.87 2.11
CA GLY A 25 -0.51 7.28 1.32
C GLY A 25 -1.43 6.10 1.05
N ARG A 26 -2.63 6.40 0.57
CA ARG A 26 -3.66 5.40 0.26
C ARG A 26 -4.57 5.89 -0.86
N LEU A 27 -5.09 4.94 -1.63
CA LEU A 27 -6.14 5.20 -2.61
C LEU A 27 -7.51 5.20 -1.91
N LEU A 28 -8.15 6.37 -1.84
CA LEU A 28 -9.46 6.56 -1.22
C LEU A 28 -10.61 6.21 -2.17
N VAL A 29 -10.46 6.50 -3.47
CA VAL A 29 -11.48 6.28 -4.49
C VAL A 29 -10.84 5.65 -5.74
N PRO A 30 -11.32 4.46 -6.17
CA PRO A 30 -12.08 3.51 -5.35
C PRO A 30 -11.27 3.11 -4.11
N PRO A 31 -11.90 2.81 -2.96
CA PRO A 31 -11.16 2.54 -1.73
C PRO A 31 -10.32 1.26 -1.87
N HIS A 32 -9.01 1.36 -1.65
CA HIS A 32 -8.17 0.17 -1.63
C HIS A 32 -8.51 -0.73 -0.42
N ARG A 33 -8.17 -2.01 -0.52
CA ARG A 33 -8.55 -3.06 0.44
C ARG A 33 -8.20 -2.76 1.90
N GLY A 34 -7.07 -2.08 2.14
CA GLY A 34 -6.66 -1.68 3.49
C GLY A 34 -7.57 -0.60 4.09
N TYR A 35 -8.04 0.34 3.28
CA TYR A 35 -8.87 1.45 3.74
C TYR A 35 -10.35 1.07 3.92
N MET A 36 -10.84 0.07 3.18
CA MET A 36 -12.26 -0.32 3.19
C MET A 36 -12.83 -0.51 4.61
N GLY A 37 -12.09 -1.16 5.52
CA GLY A 37 -12.55 -1.39 6.90
C GLY A 37 -12.71 -0.14 7.77
N LYS A 38 -12.32 1.05 7.29
CA LYS A 38 -12.59 2.34 7.94
C LYS A 38 -13.91 2.98 7.49
N LEU A 39 -14.52 2.47 6.42
CA LEU A 39 -15.72 3.04 5.83
C LEU A 39 -16.98 2.38 6.41
N PRO A 40 -18.03 3.14 6.79
CA PRO A 40 -19.23 2.61 7.42
C PRO A 40 -19.91 1.47 6.66
N GLN A 41 -19.93 1.54 5.31
CA GLN A 41 -20.58 0.55 4.46
C GLN A 41 -19.91 -0.83 4.46
N TYR A 42 -18.65 -0.93 4.87
CA TYR A 42 -17.94 -2.22 4.96
C TYR A 42 -17.79 -2.73 6.40
N ARG A 43 -18.48 -2.09 7.36
CA ARG A 43 -18.44 -2.48 8.77
C ARG A 43 -18.94 -3.91 8.94
N GLY A 44 -18.15 -4.74 9.62
CA GLY A 44 -18.44 -6.16 9.82
C GLY A 44 -18.09 -7.07 8.64
N LEU A 45 -17.68 -6.51 7.49
CA LEU A 45 -17.23 -7.26 6.31
C LEU A 45 -15.70 -7.22 6.18
N VAL A 46 -15.12 -6.03 6.28
CA VAL A 46 -13.67 -5.84 6.19
C VAL A 46 -13.13 -5.35 7.54
N PRO A 47 -12.15 -6.03 8.14
CA PRO A 47 -11.53 -5.56 9.38
C PRO A 47 -10.84 -4.21 9.16
N THR A 48 -10.89 -3.32 10.16
CA THR A 48 -10.14 -2.07 10.12
C THR A 48 -8.63 -2.35 10.05
N ASN A 49 -7.95 -1.79 9.03
CA ASN A 49 -6.49 -1.67 9.02
C ASN A 49 -6.10 -0.27 9.49
N PHE A 50 -5.44 -0.17 10.65
CA PHE A 50 -4.99 1.14 11.15
C PHE A 50 -3.81 1.70 10.35
N GLU A 51 -3.00 0.83 9.75
CA GLU A 51 -1.81 1.13 8.93
C GLU A 51 -2.11 1.06 7.42
N ASP A 52 -3.34 1.34 7.02
CA ASP A 52 -3.79 1.30 5.62
C ASP A 52 -3.04 2.28 4.71
N HIS A 53 -2.48 3.36 5.26
CA HIS A 53 -1.64 4.30 4.52
C HIS A 53 -0.16 3.91 4.49
N GLY A 54 0.25 2.77 5.06
CA GLY A 54 1.65 2.35 5.21
C GLY A 54 2.06 1.16 4.33
N LEU A 55 1.36 0.92 3.22
CA LEU A 55 1.59 -0.24 2.34
C LEU A 55 2.78 -0.03 1.39
N ASN A 56 3.97 0.12 1.98
CA ASN A 56 5.23 0.42 1.31
C ASN A 56 6.10 -0.83 1.03
N ALA A 57 5.45 -1.99 0.81
CA ALA A 57 6.11 -3.29 0.60
C ALA A 57 7.08 -3.71 1.72
N GLY A 58 6.83 -3.27 2.95
CA GLY A 58 7.68 -3.57 4.11
C GLY A 58 8.87 -2.63 4.29
N GLY A 59 8.92 -1.52 3.54
CA GLY A 59 9.92 -0.47 3.65
C GLY A 59 11.13 -0.66 2.73
N ILE A 60 11.94 0.40 2.63
CA ILE A 60 13.06 0.49 1.68
C ILE A 60 14.09 -0.64 1.82
N GLY A 61 14.27 -1.18 3.03
CA GLY A 61 15.13 -2.33 3.27
C GLY A 61 14.66 -3.61 2.58
N GLN A 62 13.34 -3.80 2.46
CA GLN A 62 12.74 -4.99 1.84
C GLN A 62 12.66 -4.89 0.32
N THR A 63 12.56 -3.66 -0.22
CA THR A 63 12.41 -3.42 -1.66
C THR A 63 13.74 -3.30 -2.42
N LYS A 64 14.90 -3.36 -1.75
CA LYS A 64 16.23 -3.20 -2.38
C LYS A 64 16.49 -4.14 -3.57
N GLY A 65 15.83 -5.30 -3.61
CA GLY A 65 15.93 -6.27 -4.70
C GLY A 65 14.79 -6.22 -5.71
N GLY A 66 13.98 -5.16 -5.72
CA GLY A 66 12.79 -5.03 -6.58
C GLY A 66 11.62 -5.91 -6.20
N LYS A 67 11.71 -6.66 -5.09
CA LYS A 67 10.67 -7.58 -4.63
C LYS A 67 9.64 -6.84 -3.78
N HIS A 68 8.37 -6.99 -4.12
CA HIS A 68 7.25 -6.46 -3.34
C HIS A 68 6.04 -7.39 -3.38
N GLY A 69 5.10 -7.19 -2.45
CA GLY A 69 3.76 -7.75 -2.62
C GLY A 69 2.92 -6.91 -3.56
N ILE A 70 2.11 -7.57 -4.37
CA ILE A 70 1.33 -6.95 -5.45
C ILE A 70 0.37 -5.89 -4.89
N CYS A 71 -0.16 -6.14 -3.69
CA CYS A 71 -1.07 -5.22 -2.99
C CYS A 71 -0.37 -4.38 -1.89
N GLY A 72 0.95 -4.17 -1.99
CA GLY A 72 1.72 -3.31 -1.08
C GLY A 72 2.16 -3.95 0.24
N ASP A 73 1.84 -5.23 0.45
CA ASP A 73 2.43 -6.04 1.53
C ASP A 73 3.91 -6.30 1.26
N LYS A 74 4.67 -6.66 2.32
CA LYS A 74 6.05 -7.12 2.15
C LYS A 74 6.13 -8.40 1.31
N PHE A 75 7.20 -8.54 0.53
CA PHE A 75 7.37 -9.71 -0.33
C PHE A 75 7.40 -11.02 0.48
N ALA A 76 8.20 -11.06 1.55
CA ALA A 76 8.34 -12.22 2.42
C ALA A 76 7.32 -12.18 3.57
N GLY A 77 6.40 -13.15 3.61
CA GLY A 77 5.42 -13.31 4.69
C GLY A 77 3.98 -13.35 4.18
N LYS A 78 3.03 -13.11 5.10
CA LYS A 78 1.61 -13.14 4.77
C LYS A 78 1.23 -11.93 3.90
N ARG A 79 0.58 -12.20 2.77
CA ARG A 79 -0.03 -11.20 1.90
C ARG A 79 -1.45 -10.91 2.38
N LEU A 80 -1.60 -9.88 3.21
CA LEU A 80 -2.86 -9.58 3.89
C LEU A 80 -3.88 -8.88 2.99
N HIS A 81 -3.40 -8.16 1.97
CA HIS A 81 -4.19 -7.33 1.07
C HIS A 81 -4.45 -7.99 -0.30
N GLU A 82 -3.79 -9.11 -0.61
CA GLU A 82 -4.10 -9.93 -1.80
C GLU A 82 -5.43 -10.69 -1.63
N THR A 83 -5.99 -11.21 -2.73
CA THR A 83 -7.27 -11.91 -2.71
C THR A 83 -7.27 -13.07 -1.71
N GLY A 84 -8.29 -13.16 -0.87
CA GLY A 84 -8.41 -14.14 0.22
C GLY A 84 -7.67 -13.78 1.51
N GLY A 85 -6.90 -12.69 1.51
CA GLY A 85 -6.19 -12.20 2.68
C GLY A 85 -7.10 -11.65 3.80
N LYS A 86 -6.47 -11.09 4.84
CA LYS A 86 -7.19 -10.46 5.96
C LYS A 86 -8.07 -9.29 5.47
N TYR A 87 -7.61 -8.54 4.47
CA TYR A 87 -8.29 -7.37 3.93
C TYR A 87 -8.84 -7.62 2.50
N GLY A 88 -8.33 -8.62 1.77
CA GLY A 88 -8.85 -9.03 0.46
C GLY A 88 -10.07 -9.96 0.56
N LYS A 89 -11.23 -9.41 0.93
CA LYS A 89 -12.43 -10.18 1.30
C LYS A 89 -13.39 -10.60 0.18
N PHE A 90 -13.01 -10.39 -1.08
CA PHE A 90 -13.88 -10.71 -2.21
C PHE A 90 -14.35 -12.18 -2.22
N PRO A 91 -13.52 -13.20 -1.96
CA PRO A 91 -13.99 -14.59 -1.94
C PRO A 91 -15.09 -14.85 -0.90
N GLN A 92 -15.08 -14.12 0.24
CA GLN A 92 -16.03 -14.32 1.34
C GLN A 92 -17.29 -13.46 1.23
N HIS A 93 -17.19 -12.26 0.66
CA HIS A 93 -18.27 -11.27 0.69
C HIS A 93 -18.73 -10.80 -0.70
N ARG A 94 -18.05 -11.24 -1.76
CA ARG A 94 -18.41 -11.00 -3.17
C ARG A 94 -18.69 -9.53 -3.46
N GLU A 95 -19.80 -9.22 -4.12
CA GLU A 95 -20.19 -7.86 -4.52
C GLU A 95 -20.30 -6.87 -3.35
N LYS A 96 -20.50 -7.34 -2.12
CA LYS A 96 -20.61 -6.49 -0.91
C LYS A 96 -19.31 -5.78 -0.54
N VAL A 97 -18.19 -6.23 -1.11
CA VAL A 97 -16.86 -5.63 -0.91
C VAL A 97 -16.26 -5.12 -2.23
N ILE A 98 -17.10 -4.78 -3.21
CA ILE A 98 -16.67 -4.01 -4.39
C ILE A 98 -16.56 -2.53 -4.00
N GLY A 99 -15.41 -1.92 -4.31
CA GLY A 99 -15.11 -0.53 -3.99
C GLY A 99 -15.86 0.49 -4.85
N ALA A 100 -16.09 0.16 -6.12
CA ALA A 100 -16.85 0.94 -7.09
C ALA A 100 -17.18 0.09 -8.32
N CYS A 101 -18.21 0.48 -9.06
CA CYS A 101 -18.58 -0.11 -10.34
C CYS A 101 -18.45 0.94 -11.44
N TYR A 102 -17.85 0.57 -12.58
CA TYR A 102 -17.62 1.46 -13.71
C TYR A 102 -18.09 0.79 -15.01
N ALA A 103 -18.52 1.60 -15.98
CA ALA A 103 -18.82 1.10 -17.31
C ALA A 103 -17.53 0.92 -18.12
N PRO A 104 -17.45 -0.07 -19.02
CA PRO A 104 -16.30 -0.21 -19.91
C PRO A 104 -16.02 1.09 -20.68
N GLY A 105 -14.77 1.55 -20.66
CA GLY A 105 -14.35 2.78 -21.34
C GLY A 105 -14.70 4.09 -20.63
N SER A 106 -15.36 4.06 -19.47
CA SER A 106 -15.66 5.29 -18.74
C SER A 106 -14.39 5.92 -18.15
N THR A 107 -14.32 7.25 -18.14
CA THR A 107 -13.34 7.97 -17.32
C THR A 107 -13.66 7.77 -15.84
N MET A 108 -12.62 7.56 -15.03
CA MET A 108 -12.75 7.37 -13.58
C MET A 108 -11.98 8.45 -12.83
N ASP A 109 -12.60 8.98 -11.77
CA ASP A 109 -11.92 9.86 -10.83
C ASP A 109 -11.20 9.02 -9.77
N LEU A 110 -9.87 9.18 -9.70
CA LEU A 110 -9.04 8.54 -8.70
C LEU A 110 -8.66 9.55 -7.62
N LYS A 111 -8.84 9.18 -6.36
CA LYS A 111 -8.46 10.04 -5.22
C LYS A 111 -7.41 9.37 -4.37
N VAL A 112 -6.18 9.85 -4.48
CA VAL A 112 -5.07 9.45 -3.61
C VAL A 112 -4.95 10.44 -2.46
N GLN A 113 -4.84 9.92 -1.23
CA GLN A 113 -4.45 10.72 -0.07
C GLN A 113 -3.00 10.44 0.26
N ILE A 114 -2.20 11.50 0.30
CA ILE A 114 -0.81 11.47 0.74
C ILE A 114 -0.74 11.97 2.17
N THR A 115 -0.23 11.13 3.07
CA THR A 115 -0.04 11.47 4.49
C THR A 115 1.41 11.81 4.80
N ALA A 116 2.35 11.34 3.97
CA ALA A 116 3.73 11.80 3.93
C ALA A 116 4.17 11.95 2.45
N ASN A 117 4.56 13.15 2.04
CA ASN A 117 4.89 13.43 0.64
C ASN A 117 6.37 13.14 0.34
N HIS A 118 6.63 12.13 -0.49
CA HIS A 118 7.96 11.72 -0.92
C HIS A 118 8.27 12.03 -2.39
N LYS A 119 7.46 12.88 -3.05
CA LYS A 119 7.55 13.18 -4.50
C LYS A 119 7.32 11.91 -5.34
N GLY A 120 7.63 11.98 -6.64
CA GLY A 120 7.45 10.87 -7.59
C GLY A 120 6.18 11.00 -8.43
N TYR A 121 5.69 9.86 -8.92
CA TYR A 121 4.50 9.75 -9.76
C TYR A 121 3.67 8.53 -9.35
N PHE A 122 2.44 8.45 -9.85
CA PHE A 122 1.56 7.30 -9.66
C PHE A 122 1.32 6.59 -10.98
N GLU A 123 1.28 5.26 -10.93
CA GLU A 123 0.83 4.41 -12.01
C GLU A 123 -0.39 3.63 -11.54
N PHE A 124 -1.27 3.29 -12.48
CA PHE A 124 -2.48 2.54 -12.23
C PHE A 124 -2.61 1.45 -13.30
N GLY A 125 -2.68 0.20 -12.86
CA GLY A 125 -2.93 -0.96 -13.71
C GLY A 125 -4.28 -1.61 -13.39
N LEU A 126 -4.81 -2.42 -14.30
CA LEU A 126 -6.07 -3.13 -14.11
C LEU A 126 -5.93 -4.61 -14.47
N CYS A 127 -5.88 -5.46 -13.44
CA CYS A 127 -5.92 -6.91 -13.62
C CYS A 127 -7.36 -7.43 -13.68
N LYS A 128 -7.68 -8.22 -14.71
CA LYS A 128 -8.99 -8.89 -14.86
C LYS A 128 -8.97 -10.25 -14.19
N LEU A 129 -9.64 -10.36 -13.04
CA LEU A 129 -9.93 -11.63 -12.37
C LEU A 129 -11.26 -12.22 -12.88
N ASN A 130 -11.32 -13.54 -13.09
CA ASN A 130 -12.48 -14.22 -13.69
C ASN A 130 -13.23 -15.13 -12.69
N SER A 131 -12.61 -15.54 -11.60
CA SER A 131 -13.19 -16.40 -10.56
C SER A 131 -13.04 -15.83 -9.16
N LEU A 132 -13.76 -16.41 -8.20
CA LEU A 132 -13.76 -15.95 -6.80
C LEU A 132 -12.38 -15.99 -6.14
N ASP A 133 -11.60 -17.04 -6.41
CA ASP A 133 -10.34 -17.31 -5.72
C ASP A 133 -9.10 -16.97 -6.56
N ASP A 134 -9.30 -16.38 -7.75
CA ASP A 134 -8.21 -15.93 -8.61
C ASP A 134 -7.27 -15.01 -7.82
N LYS A 135 -5.97 -15.22 -7.98
CA LYS A 135 -4.95 -14.38 -7.37
C LYS A 135 -4.46 -13.37 -8.39
N GLU A 136 -4.19 -12.17 -7.90
CA GLU A 136 -3.47 -11.19 -8.69
C GLU A 136 -2.04 -11.67 -8.95
N THR A 137 -1.51 -11.33 -10.12
CA THR A 137 -0.10 -11.50 -10.47
C THR A 137 0.42 -10.18 -11.04
N GLU A 138 1.73 -9.92 -10.91
CA GLU A 138 2.33 -8.72 -11.53
C GLU A 138 2.07 -8.68 -13.04
N ASP A 139 2.23 -9.81 -13.74
CA ASP A 139 2.00 -9.91 -15.20
C ASP A 139 0.56 -9.60 -15.63
N CYS A 140 -0.40 -9.55 -14.70
CA CYS A 140 -1.80 -9.26 -15.01
C CYS A 140 -2.11 -7.76 -15.06
N PHE A 141 -1.29 -6.92 -14.43
CA PHE A 141 -1.48 -5.48 -14.34
C PHE A 141 -0.84 -4.73 -15.50
#